data_AF-A0A6M4WRK3-F1
#
_entry.id   AF-A0A6M4WRK3-F1
#
_cell.length_a   1.000
_cell.length_b   1.000
_cell.length_c   1.000
_cell.angle_alpha   90.00
_cell.angle_beta   90.00
_cell.angle_gamma   90.00
#
_symmetry.space_group_name_H-M   'P 1'
#
loop_
_entity.id
_entity.type
_entity.pdbx_description
1 polymer ?
#
loop_
_entity_poly.entity_id
_entity_poly.type
_entity_poly.pdbx_seq_one_letter_code
_entity_poly.pdbx_strand_id
1 'polypeptide(L)' 'MTVTPDLVDQELNLLSPVGAVHWEGSVSVRGEIAGSPVTGIGYTEIHPPRPT' A
#
# COMPACT_ATOMS: atom_id res chain seq x y z
N MET A 1 -14.64 0.32 -4.04
CA MET A 1 -13.31 0.26 -4.72
C MET A 1 -12.43 -0.73 -3.98
N THR A 2 -11.64 -1.50 -4.71
CA THR A 2 -10.68 -2.48 -4.19
C THR A 2 -9.28 -2.09 -4.64
N VAL A 3 -8.33 -2.16 -3.70
CA VAL A 3 -6.90 -1.98 -3.91
C VAL A 3 -6.24 -3.33 -3.71
N THR A 4 -5.54 -3.83 -4.73
CA THR A 4 -4.89 -5.14 -4.72
C THR A 4 -3.38 -4.96 -4.87
N PRO A 5 -2.55 -5.51 -3.96
CA PRO A 5 -1.10 -5.43 -4.12
C PRO A 5 -0.66 -6.25 -5.34
N ASP A 6 0.25 -5.67 -6.14
CA ASP A 6 0.80 -6.36 -7.31
C ASP A 6 1.78 -7.47 -6.91
N LEU A 7 2.45 -7.29 -5.76
CA LEU A 7 3.24 -8.30 -5.05
C LEU A 7 2.87 -8.27 -3.57
N VAL A 8 2.78 -9.46 -2.96
CA VAL A 8 2.42 -9.60 -1.54
C VAL A 8 3.48 -8.97 -0.64
N ASP A 9 4.76 -9.26 -0.90
CA ASP A 9 5.87 -8.77 -0.12
C ASP A 9 6.52 -7.56 -0.81
N GLN A 10 6.22 -6.39 -0.28
CA GLN A 10 6.83 -5.11 -0.63
C GLN A 10 7.24 -4.38 0.66
N GLU A 11 7.75 -5.14 1.63
CA GLU A 11 8.26 -4.59 2.88
C GLU A 11 9.56 -3.80 2.64
N LEU A 12 9.61 -2.60 3.19
CA LEU A 12 10.79 -1.76 3.23
C LEU A 12 11.30 -1.68 4.68
N ASN A 13 12.41 -2.36 4.95
CA ASN A 13 13.05 -2.35 6.26
C ASN A 13 14.09 -1.23 6.37
N LEU A 14 13.78 -0.22 7.17
CA LEU A 14 14.63 0.94 7.42
C LEU A 14 14.97 1.10 8.91
N LEU A 15 15.09 -0.01 9.65
CA LEU A 15 15.39 0.02 11.08
C LEU A 15 16.71 0.75 11.39
N SER A 16 17.73 0.57 10.55
CA SER A 16 19.04 1.20 10.74
C SER A 16 19.05 2.71 10.49
N PRO A 17 18.51 3.25 9.37
CA PRO A 17 18.53 4.70 9.11
C PRO A 17 17.42 5.50 9.80
N VAL A 18 16.21 4.95 9.99
CA VAL A 18 15.06 5.73 10.52
C VAL A 18 14.24 5.02 11.59
N GLY A 19 14.65 3.82 12.03
CA GLY A 19 14.00 3.11 13.14
C GLY A 19 12.59 2.61 12.84
N ALA A 20 12.29 2.34 11.57
CA ALA A 20 10.96 1.92 11.13
C ALA A 20 11.01 0.83 10.06
N VAL A 21 9.90 0.10 9.94
CA VAL A 21 9.62 -0.83 8.84
C VAL A 21 8.29 -0.40 8.25
N HIS A 22 8.20 -0.32 6.93
CA HIS A 22 7.01 0.06 6.20
C HIS A 22 6.62 -1.04 5.22
N TRP A 23 5.35 -1.10 4.84
CA TRP A 23 4.99 -1.74 3.58
C TRP A 23 4.80 -0.62 2.55
N GLU A 24 5.52 -0.71 1.44
CA GLU A 24 5.73 0.39 0.50
C GLU A 24 5.63 -0.15 -0.93
N GLY A 25 4.41 -0.27 -1.46
CA GLY A 25 4.18 -1.15 -2.61
C GLY A 25 3.22 -0.66 -3.69
N SER A 26 3.50 -1.14 -4.92
CA SER A 26 2.65 -1.00 -6.10
C SER A 26 1.34 -1.76 -5.93
N VAL A 27 0.26 -1.15 -6.38
CA VAL A 27 -1.10 -1.68 -6.28
C VAL A 27 -1.89 -1.46 -7.58
N SER A 28 -2.78 -2.40 -7.88
CA SER A 28 -3.83 -2.26 -8.89
C SER A 28 -5.14 -1.86 -8.23
N VAL A 29 -5.86 -0.90 -8.84
CA VAL A 29 -7.15 -0.40 -8.35
C VAL A 29 -8.26 -0.79 -9.31
N ARG A 30 -9.38 -1.31 -8.78
CA ARG A 30 -10.62 -1.55 -9.53
C ARG A 30 -11.84 -1.25 -8.68
N GLY A 31 -12.90 -0.69 -9.28
CA GLY A 31 -14.19 -0.52 -8.61
C GLY A 31 -15.05 0.57 -9.25
N GLU A 32 -15.84 1.25 -8.43
CA GLU A 32 -16.67 2.38 -8.85
C GLU A 32 -16.53 3.56 -7.88
N ILE A 33 -16.66 4.79 -8.41
CA ILE A 33 -16.78 6.05 -7.66
C ILE A 33 -18.01 6.77 -8.19
N ALA A 34 -18.98 7.05 -7.31
CA ALA A 34 -20.25 7.69 -7.67
C ALA A 34 -20.96 7.03 -8.87
N GLY A 35 -20.93 5.69 -8.95
CA GLY A 35 -21.51 4.91 -10.04
C GLY A 35 -20.70 4.88 -11.35
N SER A 36 -19.55 5.56 -11.42
CA SER A 36 -18.63 5.49 -12.56
C SER A 36 -17.55 4.44 -12.30
N PRO A 37 -17.28 3.50 -13.24
CA PRO A 37 -16.22 2.52 -13.08
C PRO A 37 -14.84 3.18 -13.09
N VAL A 38 -13.96 2.67 -12.25
CA VAL A 38 -12.56 3.11 -12.15
C VAL A 38 -11.61 1.93 -12.21
N THR A 39 -10.52 2.13 -12.95
CA THR A 39 -9.35 1.24 -13.01
C THR A 39 -8.10 2.08 -12.93
N GLY A 40 -7.08 1.63 -12.22
CA GLY A 40 -5.82 2.37 -12.12
C GLY A 40 -4.67 1.53 -11.58
N ILE A 41 -3.48 2.12 -11.65
CA ILE A 41 -2.26 1.65 -10.99
C ILE A 41 -1.89 2.74 -9.98
N GLY A 42 -1.46 2.33 -8.80
CA GLY A 42 -1.13 3.24 -7.71
C GLY A 42 -0.05 2.70 -6.80
N TYR A 43 0.10 3.36 -5.65
CA TYR A 43 1.06 3.02 -4.61
C TYR A 43 0.39 3.13 -3.25
N THR A 44 0.67 2.22 -2.34
CA THR A 44 0.16 2.24 -0.96
C THR A 44 1.33 2.16 0.02
N GLU A 45 1.26 2.98 1.06
CA GLU A 45 2.19 3.01 2.17
C GLU A 45 1.44 2.61 3.44
N ILE A 46 2.00 1.66 4.20
CA ILE A 46 1.44 1.20 5.48
C ILE A 46 2.52 1.31 6.55
N HIS A 47 2.18 2.06 7.60
CA HIS A 47 2.99 2.19 8.81
C HIS A 47 2.44 1.24 9.87
N PRO A 48 3.22 0.25 10.34
CA PRO A 48 2.83 -0.56 11.48
C PRO A 48 2.57 0.35 12.69
N PRO A 49 1.52 0.08 13.49
CA PRO A 49 1.30 0.83 14.72
C PRO A 49 2.53 0.67 15.64
N ARG A 50 2.99 1.77 16.25
CA ARG A 50 4.01 1.69 17.30
C ARG A 50 3.46 0.87 18.48
N PRO A 51 4.23 -0.06 19.06
CA PRO A 51 3.83 -0.71 20.31
C PRO A 51 3.59 0.36 21.38
N THR A 52 2.43 0.29 22.04
CA THR A 52 2.07 1.13 23.21
C THR A 52 2.81 0.70 24.46
#